data_AF-A0A850QWP2-F1
#
_entry.id   AF-A0A850QWP2-F1
#
_cell.length_a   1.000
_cell.length_b   1.000
_cell.length_c   1.000
_cell.angle_alpha   90.00
_cell.angle_beta   90.00
_cell.angle_gamma   90.00
#
_symmetry.space_group_name_H-M   'P 1'
#
loop_
_entity.id
_entity.type
_entity.pdbx_description
1 polymer ?
#
loop_
_entity_poly.entity_id
_entity_poly.type
_entity_poly.pdbx_seq_one_letter_code
_entity_poly.pdbx_strand_id
1 'polypeptide(L)'
;MRPTPLSENELLQRAQELAGLTLGELAYQAGIVVPPDLRRDKGWVGQLLEWHLGASAGSKPVPDFAELGIELKTIPIGYNGKPLETTFVCVAPLIGVQGLSWQQSHIRHKLARVLWIPVEGERDLPLADRHVGSPLIWSPSAQEEAQLQQDWEELMDMIVLG
;
A
#
# COMPACT_ATOMS: atom_id res chain seq x y z
N MET A 1 -5.56 18.52 2.78
CA MET A 1 -5.15 17.23 3.32
C MET A 1 -5.93 17.00 4.60
N ARG A 2 -6.53 15.83 4.81
CA ARG A 2 -7.22 15.51 6.07
C ARG A 2 -6.19 15.39 7.22
N PRO A 3 -6.54 15.71 8.48
CA PRO A 3 -5.66 15.48 9.62
C PRO A 3 -5.42 13.98 9.83
N THR A 4 -4.28 13.58 10.36
CA THR A 4 -3.95 12.16 10.63
C THR A 4 -4.98 11.53 11.58
N PRO A 5 -5.49 10.31 11.26
CA PRO A 5 -6.46 9.63 12.10
C PRO A 5 -5.82 9.19 13.42
N LEU A 6 -6.63 9.15 14.47
CA LEU A 6 -6.19 8.83 15.84
C LEU A 6 -6.48 7.39 16.24
N SER A 7 -7.20 6.63 15.42
CA SER A 7 -7.49 5.22 15.65
C SER A 7 -7.63 4.43 14.34
N GLU A 8 -7.40 3.12 14.41
CA GLU A 8 -7.65 2.21 13.28
C GLU A 8 -9.11 2.27 12.81
N ASN A 9 -10.06 2.37 13.74
CA ASN A 9 -11.48 2.44 13.40
C ASN A 9 -11.82 3.73 12.63
N GLU A 10 -11.27 4.87 13.05
CA GLU A 10 -11.42 6.13 12.33
C GLU A 10 -10.78 6.04 10.92
N LEU A 11 -9.57 5.49 10.83
CA LEU A 11 -8.90 5.27 9.54
C LEU A 11 -9.75 4.39 8.62
N LEU A 12 -10.26 3.28 9.13
CA LEU A 12 -11.09 2.35 8.36
C LEU A 12 -12.42 2.99 7.92
N GLN A 13 -13.07 3.75 8.80
CA GLN A 13 -14.29 4.49 8.45
C GLN A 13 -14.03 5.48 7.31
N ARG A 14 -12.94 6.26 7.40
CA ARG A 14 -12.54 7.18 6.32
C ARG A 14 -12.26 6.44 5.02
N ALA A 15 -11.60 5.28 5.08
CA ALA A 15 -11.35 4.47 3.89
C ALA A 15 -12.64 3.91 3.29
N GLN A 16 -13.62 3.53 4.12
CA GLN A 16 -14.93 3.07 3.67
C GLN A 16 -15.72 4.18 2.97
N GLU A 17 -15.58 5.44 3.42
CA GLU A 17 -16.17 6.61 2.74
C GLU A 17 -15.62 6.83 1.32
N LEU A 18 -14.43 6.31 1.00
CA LEU A 18 -13.85 6.42 -0.34
C LEU A 18 -14.36 5.33 -1.29
N ALA A 19 -14.88 4.22 -0.76
CA ALA A 19 -15.31 3.09 -1.57
C ALA A 19 -16.47 3.50 -2.49
N GLY A 20 -16.34 3.16 -3.77
CA GLY A 20 -17.29 3.51 -4.83
C GLY A 20 -17.11 4.90 -5.43
N LEU A 21 -16.21 5.75 -4.91
CA LEU A 21 -15.83 6.99 -5.58
C LEU A 21 -14.81 6.72 -6.67
N THR A 22 -14.86 7.52 -7.73
CA THR A 22 -13.86 7.50 -8.80
C THR A 22 -12.59 8.26 -8.38
N LEU A 23 -11.45 7.89 -8.96
CA LEU A 23 -10.20 8.62 -8.74
C LEU A 23 -10.31 10.08 -9.20
N GLY A 24 -11.12 10.37 -10.23
CA GLY A 24 -11.39 11.72 -10.70
C GLY A 24 -12.15 12.58 -9.70
N GLU A 25 -13.20 12.02 -9.07
CA GLU A 25 -13.94 12.71 -8.00
C GLU A 25 -13.03 13.01 -6.80
N LEU A 26 -12.25 12.02 -6.38
CA LEU A 26 -11.29 12.17 -5.28
C LEU A 26 -10.22 13.21 -5.61
N ALA A 27 -9.69 13.20 -6.83
CA ALA A 27 -8.69 14.17 -7.27
C ALA A 27 -9.26 15.59 -7.33
N TYR A 28 -10.50 15.75 -7.82
CA TYR A 28 -11.22 17.02 -7.81
C TYR A 28 -11.38 17.59 -6.39
N GLN A 29 -11.82 16.76 -5.43
CA GLN A 29 -11.95 17.15 -4.02
C GLN A 29 -10.61 17.58 -3.39
N ALA A 30 -9.51 16.95 -3.80
CA ALA A 30 -8.17 17.27 -3.32
C ALA A 30 -7.50 18.44 -4.07
N GLY A 31 -8.07 18.90 -5.18
CA GLY A 31 -7.43 19.87 -6.09
C GLY A 31 -6.20 19.30 -6.79
N ILE A 32 -6.13 17.98 -6.97
CA ILE A 32 -5.02 17.27 -7.62
C ILE A 32 -5.39 17.00 -9.08
N VAL A 33 -4.47 17.24 -10.01
CA VAL A 33 -4.68 16.93 -11.43
C VAL A 33 -4.54 15.43 -11.66
N VAL A 34 -5.52 14.82 -12.32
CA VAL A 34 -5.44 13.42 -12.75
C VAL A 34 -4.53 13.32 -13.98
N PRO A 35 -3.44 12.52 -13.95
CA PRO A 35 -2.63 12.30 -15.13
C PRO A 35 -3.40 11.46 -16.15
N PRO A 36 -3.06 11.52 -17.45
CA PRO A 36 -3.73 10.71 -18.47
C PRO A 36 -3.50 9.21 -18.27
N ASP A 37 -2.36 8.83 -17.68
CA ASP A 37 -1.99 7.45 -17.35
C ASP A 37 -0.91 7.40 -16.26
N LEU A 38 -0.62 6.19 -15.75
CA LEU A 38 0.33 5.95 -14.66
C LEU A 38 1.76 5.62 -15.14
N ARG A 39 2.10 5.81 -16.42
CA ARG A 39 3.44 5.43 -16.94
C ARG A 39 4.57 6.22 -16.30
N ARG A 40 4.34 7.51 -16.04
CA ARG A 40 5.30 8.44 -15.40
C ARG A 40 5.00 8.66 -13.92
N ASP A 41 3.78 8.41 -13.49
CA ASP A 41 3.25 8.78 -12.17
C ASP A 41 2.77 7.54 -11.39
N LYS A 42 3.62 6.50 -11.31
CA LYS A 42 3.27 5.19 -10.72
C LYS A 42 2.75 5.26 -9.28
N GLY A 43 3.15 6.27 -8.51
CA GLY A 43 2.72 6.47 -7.13
C GLY A 43 1.50 7.39 -6.95
N TRP A 44 0.91 7.90 -8.03
CA TRP A 44 -0.13 8.93 -7.96
C TRP A 44 -1.39 8.47 -7.21
N VAL A 45 -1.83 7.24 -7.44
CA VAL A 45 -3.01 6.67 -6.76
C VAL A 45 -2.77 6.58 -5.25
N GLY A 46 -1.57 6.11 -4.85
CA GLY A 46 -1.17 6.06 -3.44
C GLY A 46 -1.21 7.44 -2.80
N GLN A 47 -0.56 8.44 -3.41
CA GLN A 47 -0.53 9.82 -2.91
C GLN A 47 -1.92 10.45 -2.79
N LEU A 48 -2.82 10.18 -3.75
CA LEU A 48 -4.20 10.65 -3.69
C LEU A 48 -4.91 10.08 -2.45
N LEU A 49 -4.77 8.78 -2.20
CA LEU A 49 -5.40 8.12 -1.07
C LEU A 49 -4.76 8.51 0.27
N GLU A 50 -3.43 8.67 0.32
CA GLU A 50 -2.71 9.24 1.46
C GLU A 50 -3.29 10.60 1.88
N TRP A 51 -3.56 11.48 0.91
CA TRP A 51 -4.13 12.82 1.16
C TRP A 51 -5.53 12.76 1.78
N HIS A 52 -6.37 11.86 1.27
CA HIS A 52 -7.74 11.66 1.74
C HIS A 52 -7.82 10.98 3.10
N LEU A 53 -6.87 10.09 3.39
CA LEU A 53 -6.84 9.35 4.65
C LEU A 53 -6.08 10.09 5.75
N GLY A 54 -5.21 11.05 5.39
CA GLY A 54 -4.40 11.83 6.32
C GLY A 54 -3.08 11.16 6.71
N ALA A 55 -2.49 10.37 5.79
CA ALA A 55 -1.20 9.73 6.02
C ALA A 55 -0.09 10.78 6.21
N SER A 56 0.83 10.56 7.16
CA SER A 56 1.81 11.60 7.58
C SER A 56 3.27 11.20 7.39
N ALA A 57 3.55 9.99 6.91
CA ALA A 57 4.91 9.47 6.79
C ALA A 57 5.74 10.21 5.71
N GLY A 58 5.09 10.65 4.63
CA GLY A 58 5.81 11.17 3.46
C GLY A 58 6.80 10.13 2.94
N SER A 59 8.05 10.53 2.70
CA SER A 59 9.10 9.63 2.19
C SER A 59 9.87 8.87 3.30
N LYS A 60 9.43 8.91 4.56
CA LYS A 60 10.14 8.27 5.66
C LYS A 60 9.95 6.73 5.60
N PRO A 61 10.95 5.94 6.04
CA PRO A 61 10.86 4.48 6.06
C PRO A 61 10.05 3.96 7.26
N VAL A 62 8.87 4.55 7.49
CA VAL A 62 7.92 4.18 8.56
C VAL A 62 6.55 3.90 7.93
N PRO A 63 5.61 3.25 8.65
CA PRO A 63 4.26 3.07 8.15
C PRO A 63 3.57 4.41 7.87
N ASP A 64 2.69 4.43 6.87
CA ASP A 64 1.96 5.64 6.43
C ASP A 64 1.19 6.33 7.57
N PHE A 65 0.67 5.52 8.50
CA PHE A 65 0.07 5.93 9.76
C PHE A 65 0.93 5.46 10.93
N ALA A 66 2.08 6.10 11.13
CA ALA A 66 3.10 5.68 12.08
C ALA A 66 2.58 5.41 13.52
N GLU A 67 1.75 6.31 14.06
CA GLU A 67 1.17 6.17 15.41
C GLU A 67 0.20 4.98 15.52
N LEU A 68 -0.38 4.53 14.41
CA LEU A 68 -1.25 3.36 14.34
C LEU A 68 -0.47 2.08 13.98
N GLY A 69 0.77 2.21 13.50
CA GLY A 69 1.55 1.10 12.97
C GLY A 69 0.95 0.49 11.70
N ILE A 70 0.18 1.27 10.92
CA ILE A 70 -0.53 0.79 9.72
C ILE A 70 0.13 1.32 8.45
N GLU A 71 0.46 0.41 7.54
CA GLU A 71 0.90 0.72 6.18
C GLU A 71 -0.32 0.80 5.23
N LEU A 72 -0.36 1.79 4.35
CA LEU A 72 -1.34 1.90 3.28
C LEU A 72 -0.79 1.21 2.02
N LYS A 73 -1.60 0.33 1.42
CA LYS A 73 -1.28 -0.25 0.11
C LYS A 73 -2.48 -0.22 -0.82
N THR A 74 -2.25 0.32 -2.01
CA THR A 74 -3.21 0.23 -3.11
C THR A 74 -2.94 -1.02 -3.91
N ILE A 75 -3.97 -1.74 -4.33
CA ILE A 75 -3.82 -2.94 -5.17
C ILE A 75 -4.71 -2.82 -6.42
N PRO A 76 -4.13 -2.77 -7.64
CA PRO A 76 -4.93 -2.74 -8.85
C PRO A 76 -5.61 -4.10 -9.05
N ILE A 77 -6.93 -4.08 -9.19
CA ILE A 77 -7.74 -5.28 -9.42
C ILE A 77 -8.47 -5.22 -10.77
N GLY A 78 -8.64 -6.38 -11.38
CA GLY A 78 -9.43 -6.53 -12.61
C GLY A 78 -10.91 -6.69 -12.33
N TYR A 79 -11.71 -6.82 -13.39
CA TYR A 79 -13.18 -6.96 -13.28
C TYR A 79 -13.64 -8.17 -12.45
N ASN A 80 -12.80 -9.19 -12.30
CA ASN A 80 -13.07 -10.38 -11.49
C ASN A 80 -12.59 -10.26 -10.03
N GLY A 81 -12.14 -9.06 -9.61
CA GLY A 81 -11.61 -8.81 -8.28
C GLY A 81 -10.22 -9.38 -8.03
N LYS A 82 -9.54 -9.93 -9.04
CA LYS A 82 -8.18 -10.46 -8.90
C LYS A 82 -7.14 -9.35 -9.06
N PRO A 83 -6.04 -9.39 -8.28
CA PRO A 83 -4.91 -8.50 -8.49
C PRO A 83 -4.35 -8.61 -9.92
N LEU A 84 -4.06 -7.47 -10.54
CA LEU A 84 -3.48 -7.38 -11.88
C LEU A 84 -1.95 -7.34 -11.87
N GLU A 85 -1.36 -6.94 -10.75
CA GLU A 85 0.08 -6.75 -10.58
C GLU A 85 0.55 -7.26 -9.21
N THR A 86 1.86 -7.51 -9.10
CA THR A 86 2.49 -7.73 -7.79
C THR A 86 2.52 -6.43 -7.00
N THR A 87 2.53 -6.52 -5.67
CA THR A 87 2.63 -5.32 -4.81
C THR A 87 4.07 -5.12 -4.36
N PHE A 88 4.58 -3.91 -4.57
CA PHE A 88 5.86 -3.50 -3.98
C PHE A 88 5.74 -3.36 -2.46
N VAL A 89 6.68 -3.97 -1.72
CA VAL A 89 6.73 -3.87 -0.25
C VAL A 89 7.86 -2.97 0.20
N CYS A 90 9.10 -3.32 -0.13
CA CYS A 90 10.28 -2.52 0.17
C CYS A 90 11.45 -2.86 -0.76
N VAL A 91 12.47 -2.01 -0.75
CA VAL A 91 13.75 -2.31 -1.39
C VAL A 91 14.50 -3.33 -0.54
N ALA A 92 15.00 -4.40 -1.16
CA ALA A 92 15.89 -5.35 -0.50
C ALA A 92 17.30 -4.73 -0.34
N PRO A 93 17.86 -4.69 0.88
CA PRO A 93 19.24 -4.27 1.07
C PRO A 93 20.18 -5.30 0.41
N LEU A 94 21.14 -4.84 -0.39
CA LEU A 94 22.14 -5.70 -1.05
C LEU A 94 23.50 -5.71 -0.33
N ILE A 95 23.69 -4.79 0.63
CA ILE A 95 24.90 -4.63 1.41
C ILE A 95 24.53 -4.43 2.88
N GLY A 96 25.45 -4.74 3.79
CA GLY A 96 25.20 -4.56 5.23
C GLY A 96 24.12 -5.48 5.78
N VAL A 97 23.90 -6.62 5.13
CA VAL A 97 22.82 -7.57 5.48
C VAL A 97 23.22 -8.61 6.54
N GLN A 98 24.50 -8.66 6.91
CA GLN A 98 25.00 -9.60 7.90
C GLN A 98 24.31 -9.38 9.26
N GLY A 99 23.71 -10.44 9.80
CA GLY A 99 23.02 -10.41 11.08
C GLY A 99 21.60 -9.84 11.05
N LEU A 100 21.05 -9.50 9.86
CA LEU A 100 19.62 -9.21 9.74
C LEU A 100 18.82 -10.49 9.97
N SER A 101 17.84 -10.41 10.88
CA SER A 101 16.86 -11.46 11.12
C SER A 101 15.50 -11.08 10.54
N TRP A 102 14.65 -12.08 10.28
CA TRP A 102 13.26 -11.86 9.86
C TRP A 102 12.52 -10.89 10.79
N GLN A 103 12.71 -11.05 12.11
CA GLN A 103 12.05 -10.25 13.15
C GLN A 103 12.40 -8.77 13.07
N GLN A 104 13.61 -8.45 12.60
CA GLN A 104 14.12 -7.08 12.44
C GLN A 104 14.00 -6.55 11.01
N SER A 105 13.46 -7.35 10.08
CA SER A 105 13.40 -6.98 8.67
C SER A 105 12.38 -5.87 8.39
N HIS A 106 12.70 -5.00 7.43
CA HIS A 106 11.78 -3.94 7.00
C HIS A 106 10.50 -4.50 6.38
N ILE A 107 10.60 -5.62 5.67
CA ILE A 107 9.45 -6.28 5.04
C ILE A 107 8.45 -6.74 6.10
N ARG A 108 8.91 -7.38 7.18
CA ARG A 108 8.05 -7.82 8.27
C ARG A 108 7.36 -6.63 8.94
N HIS A 109 8.11 -5.55 9.21
CA HIS A 109 7.53 -4.33 9.79
C HIS A 109 6.43 -3.77 8.87
N LYS A 110 6.70 -3.61 7.57
CA LYS A 110 5.73 -3.05 6.62
C LYS A 110 4.49 -3.92 6.39
N LEU A 111 4.60 -5.23 6.58
CA LEU A 111 3.47 -6.15 6.41
C LEU A 111 2.75 -6.51 7.70
N ALA A 112 3.23 -6.05 8.87
CA ALA A 112 2.63 -6.39 10.16
C ALA A 112 1.15 -5.97 10.26
N ARG A 113 0.80 -4.81 9.70
CA ARG A 113 -0.57 -4.29 9.62
C ARG A 113 -0.73 -3.44 8.37
N VAL A 114 -1.60 -3.86 7.47
CA VAL A 114 -1.80 -3.21 6.16
C VAL A 114 -3.27 -2.85 5.98
N LEU A 115 -3.52 -1.59 5.61
CA LEU A 115 -4.78 -1.16 5.01
C LEU A 115 -4.67 -1.34 3.50
N TRP A 116 -5.34 -2.35 2.97
CA TRP A 116 -5.45 -2.51 1.52
C TRP A 116 -6.62 -1.73 0.98
N ILE A 117 -6.38 -1.00 -0.10
CA ILE A 117 -7.41 -0.32 -0.88
C ILE A 117 -7.35 -0.84 -2.32
N PRO A 118 -8.28 -1.72 -2.71
CA PRO A 118 -8.43 -2.14 -4.10
C PRO A 118 -8.80 -0.94 -4.97
N VAL A 119 -8.26 -0.89 -6.18
CA VAL A 119 -8.62 0.14 -7.17
C VAL A 119 -8.77 -0.56 -8.52
N GLU A 120 -9.76 -0.18 -9.33
CA GLU A 120 -9.89 -0.73 -10.68
C GLU A 120 -8.62 -0.45 -11.50
N GLY A 121 -8.04 -1.50 -12.09
CA GLY A 121 -6.75 -1.40 -12.79
C GLY A 121 -6.83 -1.54 -14.31
N GLU A 122 -8.01 -1.84 -14.84
CA GLU A 122 -8.23 -2.22 -16.25
C GLU A 122 -7.79 -1.11 -17.22
N ARG A 123 -7.05 -1.48 -18.27
CA ARG A 123 -6.35 -0.53 -19.14
C ARG A 123 -7.27 0.21 -20.10
N ASP A 124 -8.43 -0.36 -20.37
CA ASP A 124 -9.50 0.23 -21.18
C ASP A 124 -10.31 1.29 -20.40
N LEU A 125 -10.21 1.31 -19.06
CA LEU A 125 -10.79 2.37 -18.22
C LEU A 125 -9.82 3.56 -18.08
N PRO A 126 -10.26 4.79 -18.43
CA PRO A 126 -9.52 6.00 -18.13
C PRO A 126 -9.19 6.10 -16.64
N LEU A 127 -8.02 6.66 -16.30
CA LEU A 127 -7.57 6.71 -14.90
C LEU A 127 -8.59 7.41 -13.99
N ALA A 128 -9.19 8.50 -14.47
CA ALA A 128 -10.16 9.28 -13.72
C ALA A 128 -11.45 8.51 -13.40
N ASP A 129 -11.81 7.51 -14.22
CA ASP A 129 -13.09 6.80 -14.12
C ASP A 129 -12.99 5.52 -13.30
N ARG A 130 -11.78 5.14 -12.88
CA ARG A 130 -11.55 3.96 -12.04
C ARG A 130 -12.07 4.19 -10.64
N HIS A 131 -12.77 3.20 -10.12
CA HIS A 131 -13.35 3.25 -8.77
C HIS A 131 -12.40 2.72 -7.72
N VAL A 132 -12.53 3.28 -6.52
CA VAL A 132 -11.95 2.76 -5.29
C VAL A 132 -12.85 1.64 -4.76
N GLY A 133 -12.26 0.49 -4.45
CA GLY A 133 -12.95 -0.66 -3.88
C GLY A 133 -13.14 -0.56 -2.36
N SER A 134 -13.79 -1.58 -1.79
CA SER A 134 -13.94 -1.68 -0.34
C SER A 134 -12.59 -1.92 0.34
N PRO A 135 -12.22 -1.14 1.38
CA PRO A 135 -10.96 -1.33 2.07
C PRO A 135 -10.98 -2.59 2.95
N LEU A 136 -9.80 -3.14 3.22
CA LEU A 136 -9.65 -4.19 4.23
C LEU A 136 -8.41 -3.95 5.09
N ILE A 137 -8.54 -4.19 6.39
CA ILE A 137 -7.40 -4.25 7.29
C ILE A 137 -6.93 -5.71 7.37
N TRP A 138 -5.65 -5.92 7.14
CA TRP A 138 -5.02 -7.24 7.15
C TRP A 138 -3.77 -7.23 8.02
N SER A 139 -3.56 -8.37 8.67
CA SER A 139 -2.30 -8.78 9.27
C SER A 139 -2.06 -10.22 8.82
N PRO A 140 -0.81 -10.63 8.61
CA PRO A 140 -0.52 -12.01 8.24
C PRO A 140 -0.99 -12.94 9.37
N SER A 141 -1.70 -14.00 8.99
CA SER A 141 -1.87 -15.16 9.84
C SER A 141 -0.52 -15.82 10.14
N ALA A 142 -0.47 -16.71 11.13
CA ALA A 142 0.75 -17.44 11.44
C ALA A 142 1.30 -18.24 10.23
N GLN A 143 0.41 -18.76 9.38
CA GLN A 143 0.80 -19.47 8.16
C GLN A 143 1.36 -18.51 7.10
N GLU A 144 0.72 -17.36 6.88
CA GLU A 144 1.23 -16.33 5.96
C GLU A 144 2.56 -15.74 6.44
N GLU A 145 2.72 -15.48 7.75
CA GLU A 145 3.98 -14.98 8.32
C GLU A 145 5.10 -16.01 8.15
N ALA A 146 4.82 -17.31 8.34
CA ALA A 146 5.80 -18.37 8.11
C ALA A 146 6.22 -18.47 6.64
N GLN A 147 5.27 -18.34 5.70
CA GLN A 147 5.59 -18.33 4.26
C GLN A 147 6.45 -17.13 3.89
N LEU A 148 6.06 -15.93 4.35
CA LEU A 148 6.83 -14.70 4.11
C LEU A 148 8.23 -14.78 4.71
N GLN A 149 8.37 -15.35 5.90
CA GLN A 149 9.67 -15.57 6.55
C GLN A 149 10.54 -16.50 5.72
N GLN A 150 10.01 -17.66 5.29
CA GLN A 150 10.74 -18.63 4.50
C GLN A 150 11.24 -18.03 3.19
N ASP A 151 10.37 -17.36 2.45
CA ASP A 151 10.73 -16.72 1.18
C ASP A 151 11.80 -15.62 1.40
N TRP A 152 11.66 -14.84 2.48
CA TRP A 152 12.63 -13.79 2.81
C TRP A 152 14.00 -14.37 3.17
N GLU A 153 14.07 -15.42 4.00
CA GLU A 153 15.32 -16.07 4.39
C GLU A 153 16.04 -16.65 3.16
N GLU A 154 15.31 -17.35 2.27
CA GLU A 154 15.87 -17.88 1.02
C GLU A 154 16.46 -16.77 0.13
N LEU A 155 15.71 -15.69 -0.09
CA LEU A 155 16.17 -14.57 -0.92
C LEU A 155 17.35 -13.82 -0.30
N MET A 156 17.39 -13.69 1.03
CA MET A 156 18.51 -13.04 1.71
C MET A 156 19.78 -13.90 1.69
N ASP A 157 19.66 -15.22 1.81
CA ASP A 157 20.79 -16.13 1.67
C ASP A 157 21.42 -16.03 0.27
N MET A 158 20.59 -15.96 -0.78
CA MET A 158 21.08 -15.71 -2.14
C MET A 158 21.83 -14.38 -2.26
N ILE A 159 21.33 -13.31 -1.64
CA ILE A 159 21.99 -11.99 -1.65
C ILE A 159 23.34 -12.04 -0.91
N VAL A 160 23.42 -12.76 0.21
CA VAL A 160 24.63 -12.88 1.03
C VAL A 160 25.73 -13.67 0.32
N LEU A 161 25.35 -14.70 -0.43
CA LEU A 161 26.29 -15.60 -1.11
C LEU A 161 26.79 -15.03 -2.46
N GLY A 162 26.08 -14.07 -3.05
CA GLY A 162 26.41 -13.45 -4.34
C GLY A 162 26.05 -14.31 -5.54
#